data_AF-A0AAF0VMV8-F1
#
_entry.id   AF-A0AAF0VMV8-F1
#
_cell.length_a   1.000
_cell.length_b   1.000
_cell.length_c   1.000
_cell.angle_alpha   90.00
_cell.angle_beta   90.00
_cell.angle_gamma   90.00
#
_symmetry.space_group_name_H-M   'P 1'
#
loop_
_entity.id
_entity.type
_entity.pdbx_description
1 polymer ?
#
loop_
_entity_poly.entity_id
_entity_poly.type
_entity_poly.pdbx_seq_one_letter_code
_entity_poly.pdbx_strand_id
1 'polypeptide(L)'
;MKRLLVGIVVACSALLAASCGSTERSANADETTNAPETPRSSVLVDLDDAGEVATWTTVNDPVMGGMSTSKIAFGDGGLVFSGNLSLENNGGFASARSPQDPDIGRRATGAKSLRVHALGDGKTYLLKLGIAGQPWSYAQRFPTEAAVPRVYELPIEGFEPVGMRLDPAPDAPQALDPSLIDEVAVYILDKQQGPFAITIGAIDATT
;
A
#
# COMPACT_ATOMS: atom_id res chain seq x y z
N MET A 1 32.21 25.55 -38.94
CA MET A 1 32.87 25.22 -40.23
C MET A 1 33.76 24.01 -39.95
N LYS A 2 33.67 22.83 -40.56
CA LYS A 2 33.25 22.39 -41.90
C LYS A 2 32.52 21.04 -41.80
N ARG A 3 31.53 20.87 -42.67
CA ARG A 3 30.89 19.60 -43.03
C ARG A 3 31.84 18.80 -43.94
N LEU A 4 31.72 17.47 -43.96
CA LEU A 4 32.09 16.68 -45.13
C LEU A 4 31.13 15.51 -45.31
N LEU A 5 30.87 15.22 -46.59
CA LEU A 5 29.79 14.44 -47.18
C LEU A 5 30.25 13.02 -47.54
N VAL A 6 29.29 12.08 -47.46
CA VAL A 6 28.84 11.09 -48.48
C VAL A 6 29.81 10.05 -49.06
N GLY A 7 29.31 8.81 -49.08
CA GLY A 7 29.60 7.75 -50.06
C GLY A 7 29.30 6.37 -49.43
N ILE A 8 28.66 5.37 -50.03
CA ILE A 8 28.39 4.99 -51.42
C ILE A 8 27.25 3.94 -51.41
N VAL A 9 26.44 3.96 -52.48
CA VAL A 9 25.40 2.98 -52.82
C VAL A 9 26.04 1.72 -53.41
N VAL A 10 25.56 0.52 -53.02
CA VAL A 10 25.65 -0.68 -53.88
C VAL A 10 24.31 -1.42 -53.82
N ALA A 11 23.59 -1.34 -54.94
CA ALA A 11 22.49 -2.22 -55.27
C ALA A 11 23.05 -3.46 -55.99
N CYS A 12 22.55 -4.65 -55.66
CA CYS A 12 22.73 -5.84 -56.49
C CYS A 12 21.41 -6.62 -56.50
N SER A 13 20.79 -6.66 -57.66
CA SER A 13 19.62 -7.47 -57.99
C SER A 13 20.07 -8.73 -58.73
N ALA A 14 19.51 -9.90 -58.44
CA ALA A 14 19.15 -10.88 -59.46
C ALA A 14 18.26 -12.00 -58.88
N LEU A 15 17.21 -12.31 -59.64
CA LEU A 15 16.16 -13.30 -59.42
C LEU A 15 16.63 -14.75 -59.54
N LEU A 16 15.87 -15.70 -58.97
CA LEU A 16 15.42 -16.91 -59.68
C LEU A 16 14.23 -17.55 -58.94
N ALA A 17 13.16 -17.75 -59.70
CA ALA A 17 11.96 -18.49 -59.30
C ALA A 17 12.13 -19.98 -59.63
N ALA A 18 11.72 -20.86 -58.73
CA ALA A 18 11.40 -22.24 -59.03
C ALA A 18 10.24 -22.70 -58.13
N SER A 19 9.13 -23.06 -58.79
CA SER A 19 7.92 -23.63 -58.21
C SER A 19 8.02 -25.16 -58.23
N CYS A 20 7.65 -25.83 -57.14
CA CYS A 20 7.05 -27.17 -57.08
C CYS A 20 6.42 -27.35 -55.69
N GLY A 21 5.16 -27.80 -55.65
CA GLY A 21 4.34 -27.87 -54.45
C GLY A 21 4.24 -29.25 -53.76
N SER A 22 3.51 -29.23 -52.63
CA SER A 22 2.94 -30.34 -51.81
C SER A 22 3.97 -31.30 -51.19
N THR A 23 3.96 -31.67 -49.90
CA THR A 23 2.86 -31.87 -48.93
C THR A 23 3.45 -31.98 -47.51
N GLU A 24 2.67 -31.55 -46.52
CA GLU A 24 2.60 -32.01 -45.11
C GLU A 24 3.87 -32.02 -44.22
N ARG A 25 3.86 -31.20 -43.15
CA ARG A 25 3.71 -31.71 -41.77
C ARG A 25 3.35 -30.60 -40.78
N SER A 26 2.22 -30.82 -40.13
CA SER A 26 1.73 -30.12 -38.94
C SER A 26 2.77 -30.08 -37.81
N ALA A 27 2.97 -28.90 -37.24
CA ALA A 27 3.33 -28.74 -35.83
C ALA A 27 2.77 -27.40 -35.34
N ASN A 28 1.65 -27.48 -34.62
CA ASN A 28 1.19 -26.42 -33.73
C ASN A 28 2.29 -26.12 -32.70
N ALA A 29 2.66 -24.86 -32.57
CA ALA A 29 3.17 -24.29 -31.34
C ALA A 29 2.51 -22.91 -31.21
N ASP A 30 1.32 -22.92 -30.63
CA ASP A 30 0.73 -21.72 -30.05
C ASP A 30 1.53 -21.40 -28.78
N GLU A 31 2.66 -20.73 -28.98
CA GLU A 31 3.46 -20.16 -27.90
C GLU A 31 2.85 -18.81 -27.53
N THR A 32 1.72 -18.87 -26.81
CA THR A 32 1.22 -17.69 -26.11
C THR A 32 2.21 -17.37 -24.99
N THR A 33 3.14 -16.48 -25.31
CA THR A 33 4.00 -15.79 -24.35
C THR A 33 3.10 -15.02 -23.40
N ASN A 34 2.80 -15.59 -22.22
CA ASN A 34 2.20 -14.83 -21.13
C ASN A 34 3.22 -13.80 -20.66
N ALA A 35 3.05 -12.55 -21.10
CA ALA A 35 3.63 -11.41 -20.41
C ALA A 35 3.15 -11.45 -18.94
N PRO A 36 3.98 -11.10 -17.95
CA PRO A 36 3.50 -11.00 -16.58
C PRO A 36 2.36 -9.98 -16.54
N GLU A 37 1.14 -10.45 -16.24
CA GLU A 37 -0.01 -9.57 -16.01
C GLU A 37 0.35 -8.66 -14.83
N THR A 38 0.34 -7.34 -15.05
CA THR A 38 0.43 -6.37 -13.96
C THR A 38 -0.75 -6.64 -13.01
N PRO A 39 -0.51 -6.88 -11.71
CA PRO A 39 -1.58 -7.17 -10.78
C PRO A 39 -2.60 -6.03 -10.79
N ARG A 40 -3.89 -6.38 -10.88
CA ARG A 40 -4.97 -5.40 -10.85
C ARG A 40 -5.01 -4.75 -9.46
N SER A 41 -5.09 -3.43 -9.42
CA SER A 41 -5.14 -2.66 -8.17
C SER A 41 -6.44 -1.86 -8.03
N SER A 42 -6.95 -1.76 -6.81
CA SER A 42 -8.13 -0.97 -6.44
C SER A 42 -7.81 -0.02 -5.28
N VAL A 43 -8.02 1.28 -5.47
CA VAL A 43 -7.81 2.28 -4.40
C VAL A 43 -8.85 2.07 -3.31
N LEU A 44 -8.40 1.92 -2.07
CA LEU A 44 -9.27 1.76 -0.90
C LEU A 44 -9.60 3.11 -0.26
N VAL A 45 -8.57 3.95 -0.08
CA VAL A 45 -8.67 5.35 0.36
C VAL A 45 -7.69 6.19 -0.44
N ASP A 46 -8.17 7.33 -0.94
CA ASP A 46 -7.39 8.30 -1.71
C ASP A 46 -7.11 9.52 -0.84
N LEU A 47 -5.86 9.63 -0.36
CA LEU A 47 -5.46 10.66 0.60
C LEU A 47 -4.75 11.84 -0.07
N ASP A 48 -4.62 11.83 -1.40
CA ASP A 48 -4.30 13.02 -2.20
C ASP A 48 -5.54 13.94 -2.36
N ASP A 49 -6.70 13.54 -1.84
CA ASP A 49 -7.89 14.38 -1.71
C ASP A 49 -7.96 15.04 -0.32
N ALA A 50 -7.92 16.37 -0.29
CA ALA A 50 -7.99 17.15 0.95
C ALA A 50 -9.34 16.99 1.69
N GLY A 51 -10.42 16.68 0.95
CA GLY A 51 -11.75 16.43 1.53
C GLY A 51 -11.79 15.11 2.30
N GLU A 52 -11.23 14.05 1.72
CA GLU A 52 -11.04 12.75 2.37
C GLU A 52 -10.17 12.90 3.62
N VAL A 53 -9.01 13.57 3.53
CA VAL A 53 -8.12 13.81 4.68
C VAL A 53 -8.82 14.55 5.82
N ALA A 54 -9.74 15.47 5.52
CA ALA A 54 -10.50 16.21 6.53
C ALA A 54 -11.48 15.33 7.33
N THR A 55 -11.81 14.12 6.85
CA THR A 55 -12.67 13.17 7.58
C THR A 55 -11.90 12.34 8.61
N TRP A 56 -10.57 12.28 8.49
CA TRP A 56 -9.74 11.48 9.36
C TRP A 56 -9.55 12.12 10.73
N THR A 57 -9.43 11.29 11.75
CA THR A 57 -9.30 11.74 13.14
C THR A 57 -8.05 11.18 13.80
N THR A 58 -7.52 11.91 14.79
CA THR A 58 -6.41 11.44 15.61
C THR A 58 -6.88 10.89 16.94
N VAL A 59 -6.25 9.80 17.40
CA VAL A 59 -6.38 9.30 18.77
C VAL A 59 -4.98 9.13 19.36
N ASN A 60 -4.70 9.85 20.44
CA ASN A 60 -3.48 9.75 21.25
C ASN A 60 -3.72 8.87 22.48
N ASP A 61 -2.74 8.75 23.37
CA ASP A 61 -2.81 7.96 24.60
C ASP A 61 -3.57 8.66 25.75
N PRO A 62 -4.84 8.29 26.06
CA PRO A 62 -5.56 8.95 27.15
C PRO A 62 -5.38 8.24 28.51
N VAL A 63 -4.87 7.00 28.50
CA VAL A 63 -4.83 6.15 29.69
C VAL A 63 -3.71 6.61 30.62
N MET A 64 -4.06 6.93 31.87
CA MET A 64 -3.16 7.46 32.92
C MET A 64 -2.58 8.87 32.69
N GLY A 65 -3.04 9.63 31.68
CA GLY A 65 -2.54 10.97 31.39
C GLY A 65 -1.31 10.99 30.47
N GLY A 66 -1.26 10.09 29.50
CA GLY A 66 -0.26 10.08 28.43
C GLY A 66 -0.08 11.46 27.79
N MET A 67 1.14 11.74 27.38
CA MET A 67 1.57 13.06 26.89
C MET A 67 1.93 13.02 25.41
N SER A 68 1.53 11.97 24.67
CA SER A 68 1.76 11.93 23.24
C SER A 68 0.83 12.89 22.53
N THR A 69 1.35 13.59 21.54
CA THR A 69 0.58 14.53 20.72
C THR A 69 0.66 14.11 19.27
N SER A 70 -0.43 14.34 18.55
CA SER A 70 -0.46 14.16 17.10
C SER A 70 -1.49 15.07 16.46
N LYS A 71 -1.35 15.23 15.14
CA LYS A 71 -2.27 15.96 14.28
C LYS A 71 -2.28 15.32 12.89
N ILE A 72 -3.36 15.61 12.17
CA ILE A 72 -3.52 15.32 10.75
C ILE A 72 -3.59 16.66 10.01
N ALA A 73 -2.95 16.73 8.86
CA ALA A 73 -3.08 17.82 7.91
C ALA A 73 -3.02 17.26 6.49
N PHE A 74 -3.62 17.96 5.52
CA PHE A 74 -3.33 17.72 4.12
C PHE A 74 -2.05 18.46 3.73
N GLY A 75 -1.13 17.77 3.05
CA GLY A 75 0.14 18.34 2.62
C GLY A 75 0.97 17.32 1.85
N ASP A 76 1.93 17.79 1.04
CA ASP A 76 2.86 16.94 0.28
C ASP A 76 2.18 15.83 -0.55
N GLY A 77 0.97 16.10 -1.06
CA GLY A 77 0.18 15.16 -1.87
C GLY A 77 -0.46 14.02 -1.07
N GLY A 78 -0.72 14.23 0.24
CA GLY A 78 -1.26 13.19 1.10
C GLY A 78 -1.77 13.66 2.46
N LEU A 79 -2.18 12.68 3.26
CA LEU A 79 -2.42 12.81 4.69
C LEU A 79 -1.07 12.86 5.42
N VAL A 80 -0.76 14.00 6.02
CA VAL A 80 0.40 14.18 6.91
C VAL A 80 -0.01 13.86 8.34
N PHE A 81 0.43 12.70 8.82
CA PHE A 81 0.27 12.29 10.22
C PHE A 81 1.56 12.55 10.98
N SER A 82 1.53 13.49 11.92
CA SER A 82 2.74 13.95 12.63
C SER A 82 2.48 14.28 14.08
N GLY A 83 3.54 14.29 14.88
CA GLY A 83 3.42 14.52 16.32
C GLY A 83 4.70 14.28 17.09
N ASN A 84 4.55 14.09 18.40
CA ASN A 84 5.64 13.71 19.29
C ASN A 84 5.14 12.67 20.29
N LEU A 85 5.75 11.49 20.29
CA LEU A 85 5.45 10.43 21.26
C LEU A 85 6.21 10.66 22.57
N SER A 86 5.50 10.48 23.69
CA SER A 86 6.07 10.50 25.04
C SER A 86 5.81 9.18 25.75
N LEU A 87 6.81 8.64 26.43
CA LEU A 87 6.64 7.45 27.28
C LEU A 87 6.20 7.80 28.70
N GLU A 88 6.06 9.09 29.01
CA GLU A 88 5.54 9.55 30.29
C GLU A 88 4.11 9.04 30.51
N ASN A 89 3.79 8.74 31.77
CA ASN A 89 2.48 8.25 32.18
C ASN A 89 2.02 6.96 31.46
N ASN A 90 2.97 6.10 31.10
CA ASN A 90 2.73 4.87 30.32
C ASN A 90 2.13 5.13 28.94
N GLY A 91 2.42 6.31 28.37
CA GLY A 91 2.08 6.64 27.01
C GLY A 91 2.97 5.94 25.97
N GLY A 92 2.96 6.51 24.77
CA GLY A 92 3.84 6.14 23.68
C GLY A 92 3.10 5.61 22.46
N PHE A 93 1.87 6.07 22.22
CA PHE A 93 1.17 5.80 20.97
C PHE A 93 0.35 6.97 20.46
N ALA A 94 0.19 7.00 19.13
CA ALA A 94 -0.76 7.86 18.44
C ALA A 94 -1.31 7.11 17.21
N SER A 95 -2.49 7.49 16.75
CA SER A 95 -3.09 6.93 15.54
C SER A 95 -3.86 7.97 14.74
N ALA A 96 -3.85 7.82 13.42
CA ALA A 96 -4.73 8.48 12.46
C ALA A 96 -5.72 7.44 11.92
N ARG A 97 -7.03 7.75 11.91
CA ARG A 97 -8.10 6.79 11.61
C ARG A 97 -9.06 7.35 10.58
N SER A 98 -9.42 6.54 9.60
CA SER A 98 -10.51 6.81 8.67
C SER A 98 -11.86 6.80 9.41
N PRO A 99 -12.92 7.40 8.84
CA PRO A 99 -14.28 7.01 9.20
C PRO A 99 -14.53 5.53 8.89
N GLN A 100 -15.59 4.96 9.49
CA GLN A 100 -16.07 3.65 9.07
C GLN A 100 -16.77 3.76 7.70
N ASP A 101 -16.27 3.03 6.71
CA ASP A 101 -16.78 2.94 5.35
C ASP A 101 -16.74 1.48 4.86
N PRO A 102 -17.89 0.80 4.73
CA PRO A 102 -17.94 -0.58 4.22
C PRO A 102 -17.54 -0.69 2.74
N ASP A 103 -17.47 0.42 1.99
CA ASP A 103 -17.00 0.37 0.61
C ASP A 103 -15.49 0.09 0.54
N ILE A 104 -14.73 0.30 1.62
CA ILE A 104 -13.33 -0.15 1.74
C ILE A 104 -13.24 -1.66 1.49
N GLY A 105 -14.00 -2.46 2.23
CA GLY A 105 -14.02 -3.92 2.08
C GLY A 105 -14.55 -4.37 0.72
N ARG A 106 -15.59 -3.69 0.20
CA ARG A 106 -16.08 -3.98 -1.17
C ARG A 106 -14.97 -3.80 -2.21
N ARG A 107 -14.18 -2.72 -2.11
CA ARG A 107 -13.04 -2.48 -3.01
C ARG A 107 -11.89 -3.47 -2.76
N ALA A 108 -11.68 -3.92 -1.53
CA ALA A 108 -10.63 -4.88 -1.17
C ALA A 108 -11.00 -6.36 -1.44
N THR A 109 -12.19 -6.66 -1.95
CA THR A 109 -12.65 -8.05 -2.11
C THR A 109 -11.71 -8.88 -2.98
N GLY A 110 -11.22 -9.99 -2.44
CA GLY A 110 -10.28 -10.89 -3.12
C GLY A 110 -8.82 -10.44 -3.11
N ALA A 111 -8.48 -9.36 -2.39
CA ALA A 111 -7.12 -8.88 -2.28
C ALA A 111 -6.14 -9.94 -1.74
N LYS A 112 -4.91 -9.90 -2.25
CA LYS A 112 -3.74 -10.68 -1.79
C LYS A 112 -2.78 -9.82 -0.97
N SER A 113 -2.71 -8.54 -1.28
CA SER A 113 -1.96 -7.56 -0.49
C SER A 113 -2.74 -6.25 -0.40
N LEU A 114 -2.50 -5.50 0.68
CA LEU A 114 -2.74 -4.06 0.72
C LEU A 114 -1.42 -3.33 0.49
N ARG A 115 -1.45 -2.13 -0.08
CA ARG A 115 -0.26 -1.31 -0.26
C ARG A 115 -0.46 0.08 0.31
N VAL A 116 0.52 0.55 1.07
CA VAL A 116 0.56 1.91 1.62
C VAL A 116 1.55 2.74 0.81
N HIS A 117 1.08 3.78 0.15
CA HIS A 117 1.91 4.72 -0.60
C HIS A 117 2.31 5.85 0.35
N ALA A 118 3.58 5.88 0.78
CA ALA A 118 4.00 6.80 1.81
C ALA A 118 5.42 7.35 1.66
N LEU A 119 5.60 8.57 2.16
CA LEU A 119 6.88 9.18 2.49
C LEU A 119 7.08 9.06 4.00
N GLY A 120 8.02 8.20 4.42
CA GLY A 120 8.27 7.90 5.83
C GLY A 120 9.42 8.70 6.45
N ASP A 121 9.54 8.59 7.77
CA ASP A 121 10.58 9.22 8.60
C ASP A 121 11.62 8.23 9.13
N GLY A 122 11.58 6.96 8.72
CA GLY A 122 12.47 5.91 9.21
C GLY A 122 11.92 5.15 10.42
N LYS A 123 10.71 5.45 10.88
CA LYS A 123 10.04 4.71 11.95
C LYS A 123 9.24 3.54 11.41
N THR A 124 8.84 2.66 12.32
CA THR A 124 7.91 1.57 12.03
C THR A 124 6.49 2.00 12.37
N TYR A 125 5.62 1.92 11.38
CA TYR A 125 4.20 2.16 11.55
C TYR A 125 3.43 0.84 11.54
N LEU A 126 2.19 0.88 12.01
CA LEU A 126 1.27 -0.25 12.01
C LEU A 126 0.02 0.15 11.23
N LEU A 127 -0.36 -0.65 10.24
CA LEU A 127 -1.66 -0.55 9.58
C LEU A 127 -2.63 -1.46 10.34
N LYS A 128 -3.72 -0.87 10.84
CA LYS A 128 -4.82 -1.56 11.53
C LYS A 128 -6.07 -1.51 10.66
N LEU A 129 -6.76 -2.63 10.56
CA LEU A 129 -7.99 -2.82 9.80
C LEU A 129 -9.12 -3.18 10.76
N GLY A 130 -10.17 -2.36 10.76
CA GLY A 130 -11.40 -2.60 11.52
C GLY A 130 -12.39 -3.46 10.74
N ILE A 131 -13.24 -4.16 11.50
CA ILE A 131 -14.44 -4.84 10.98
C ILE A 131 -15.61 -4.45 11.88
N ALA A 132 -16.69 -3.98 11.27
CA ALA A 132 -17.90 -3.55 11.96
C ALA A 132 -18.42 -4.58 12.97
N GLY A 133 -18.66 -4.13 14.20
CA GLY A 133 -19.28 -4.93 15.25
C GLY A 133 -18.39 -6.03 15.86
N GLN A 134 -17.10 -6.12 15.48
CA GLN A 134 -16.19 -7.09 16.06
C GLN A 134 -15.37 -6.48 17.20
N PRO A 135 -15.10 -7.24 18.28
CA PRO A 135 -14.22 -6.80 19.37
C PRO A 135 -12.73 -6.93 19.05
N TRP A 136 -12.38 -7.36 17.83
CA TRP A 136 -11.02 -7.49 17.32
C TRP A 136 -10.83 -6.66 16.04
N SER A 137 -9.58 -6.54 15.64
CA SER A 137 -9.12 -5.92 14.40
C SER A 137 -7.95 -6.73 13.86
N TYR A 138 -7.42 -6.34 12.72
CA TYR A 138 -6.25 -6.98 12.13
C TYR A 138 -5.13 -5.97 11.95
N ALA A 139 -3.90 -6.35 12.23
CA ALA A 139 -2.78 -5.42 12.22
C ALA A 139 -1.54 -6.00 11.54
N GLN A 140 -0.82 -5.15 10.82
CA GLN A 140 0.50 -5.47 10.27
C GLN A 140 1.43 -4.27 10.40
N ARG A 141 2.69 -4.53 10.73
CA ARG A 141 3.73 -3.49 10.85
C ARG A 141 4.45 -3.30 9.53
N PHE A 142 4.87 -2.07 9.25
CA PHE A 142 5.70 -1.74 8.11
C PHE A 142 6.78 -0.72 8.50
N PRO A 143 8.08 -1.10 8.43
CA PRO A 143 9.18 -0.18 8.67
C PRO A 143 9.34 0.75 7.46
N THR A 144 9.46 2.04 7.73
CA THR A 144 9.63 3.04 6.67
C THR A 144 11.10 3.38 6.41
N GLU A 145 11.40 3.81 5.19
CA GLU A 145 12.66 4.46 4.85
C GLU A 145 12.51 5.99 5.02
N ALA A 146 13.48 6.62 5.67
CA ALA A 146 13.44 8.05 5.93
C ALA A 146 13.58 8.87 4.64
N ALA A 147 12.64 9.79 4.41
CA ALA A 147 12.65 10.76 3.31
C ALA A 147 12.64 10.16 1.89
N VAL A 148 12.19 8.90 1.74
CA VAL A 148 12.05 8.24 0.43
C VAL A 148 10.57 7.86 0.21
N PRO A 149 9.92 8.34 -0.86
CA PRO A 149 8.61 7.84 -1.25
C PRO A 149 8.69 6.35 -1.62
N ARG A 150 7.85 5.53 -0.99
CA ARG A 150 7.80 4.08 -1.20
C ARG A 150 6.37 3.57 -1.21
N VAL A 151 6.20 2.40 -1.81
CA VAL A 151 4.98 1.61 -1.71
C VAL A 151 5.30 0.41 -0.82
N TYR A 152 4.70 0.37 0.36
CA TYR A 152 4.87 -0.71 1.32
C TYR A 152 3.80 -1.76 1.09
N GLU A 153 4.18 -2.93 0.59
CA GLU A 153 3.27 -4.05 0.33
C GLU A 153 3.10 -4.89 1.59
N LEU A 154 1.83 -5.09 1.98
CA LEU A 154 1.40 -5.79 3.18
C LEU A 154 0.50 -6.96 2.77
N PRO A 155 1.06 -8.18 2.65
CA PRO A 155 0.29 -9.37 2.30
C PRO A 155 -0.86 -9.59 3.29
N ILE A 156 -2.03 -9.99 2.81
CA ILE A 156 -3.22 -10.24 3.66
C ILE A 156 -2.92 -11.31 4.72
N GLU A 157 -2.12 -12.31 4.39
CA GLU A 157 -1.69 -13.37 5.32
C GLU A 157 -0.78 -12.89 6.46
N GLY A 158 -0.15 -11.71 6.32
CA GLY A 158 0.70 -11.12 7.34
C GLY A 158 -0.07 -10.28 8.38
N PHE A 159 -1.38 -10.13 8.22
CA PHE A 159 -2.20 -9.41 9.20
C PHE A 159 -2.60 -10.33 10.36
N GLU A 160 -2.22 -9.94 11.57
CA GLU A 160 -2.50 -10.69 12.79
C GLU A 160 -3.75 -10.13 13.49
N PRO A 161 -4.62 -10.99 14.05
CA PRO A 161 -5.78 -10.54 14.82
C PRO A 161 -5.36 -9.97 16.17
N VAL A 162 -5.87 -8.79 16.48
CA VAL A 162 -5.57 -8.04 17.70
C VAL A 162 -6.83 -7.51 18.37
N GLY A 163 -6.81 -7.41 19.70
CA GLY A 163 -7.85 -6.79 20.50
C GLY A 163 -7.77 -5.27 20.49
N MET A 164 -8.65 -4.64 21.28
CA MET A 164 -8.75 -3.18 21.38
C MET A 164 -7.43 -2.50 21.82
N ARG A 165 -6.55 -3.20 22.54
CA ARG A 165 -5.26 -2.66 23.00
C ARG A 165 -4.08 -3.12 22.14
N LEU A 166 -4.33 -3.67 20.96
CA LEU A 166 -3.34 -4.27 20.07
C LEU A 166 -2.64 -5.53 20.67
N ASP A 167 -3.21 -6.10 21.71
CA ASP A 167 -2.85 -7.40 22.25
C ASP A 167 -3.39 -8.54 21.35
N PRO A 168 -2.75 -9.72 21.29
CA PRO A 168 -3.23 -10.82 20.46
C PRO A 168 -4.67 -11.22 20.77
N ALA A 169 -5.49 -11.44 19.75
CA ALA A 169 -6.87 -11.90 19.88
C ALA A 169 -7.03 -13.36 19.43
N PRO A 170 -6.78 -14.35 20.32
CA PRO A 170 -6.78 -15.77 19.95
C PRO A 170 -8.16 -16.31 19.54
N ASP A 171 -9.24 -15.67 19.99
CA ASP A 171 -10.61 -16.07 19.70
C ASP A 171 -11.14 -15.51 18.36
N ALA A 172 -10.36 -14.64 17.69
CA ALA A 172 -10.71 -14.11 16.37
C ALA A 172 -10.31 -15.08 15.25
N PRO A 173 -10.98 -15.03 14.08
CA PRO A 173 -10.49 -15.74 12.89
C PRO A 173 -9.05 -15.36 12.58
N GLN A 174 -8.21 -16.36 12.29
CA GLN A 174 -6.78 -16.11 12.02
C GLN A 174 -6.56 -15.51 10.63
N ALA A 175 -7.41 -15.87 9.66
CA ALA A 175 -7.37 -15.32 8.32
C ALA A 175 -8.27 -14.09 8.22
N LEU A 176 -7.70 -12.96 7.80
CA LEU A 176 -8.45 -11.78 7.41
C LEU A 176 -9.21 -12.05 6.11
N ASP A 177 -10.52 -11.80 6.11
CA ASP A 177 -11.31 -11.61 4.89
C ASP A 177 -11.32 -10.12 4.54
N PRO A 178 -10.62 -9.68 3.47
CA PRO A 178 -10.53 -8.27 3.12
C PRO A 178 -11.90 -7.64 2.79
N SER A 179 -12.89 -8.44 2.41
CA SER A 179 -14.22 -7.93 2.06
C SER A 179 -15.00 -7.36 3.24
N LEU A 180 -14.56 -7.66 4.46
CA LEU A 180 -15.20 -7.24 5.70
C LEU A 180 -14.62 -5.95 6.29
N ILE A 181 -13.54 -5.42 5.70
CA ILE A 181 -12.86 -4.22 6.22
C ILE A 181 -13.81 -3.02 6.12
N ASP A 182 -13.96 -2.28 7.21
CA ASP A 182 -14.73 -1.03 7.23
C ASP A 182 -13.94 0.16 7.79
N GLU A 183 -12.77 -0.04 8.37
CA GLU A 183 -11.94 1.05 8.88
C GLU A 183 -10.47 0.77 8.57
N VAL A 184 -9.72 1.81 8.20
CA VAL A 184 -8.27 1.77 8.09
C VAL A 184 -7.67 2.80 9.03
N ALA A 185 -6.67 2.37 9.79
CA ALA A 185 -5.98 3.25 10.73
C ALA A 185 -4.47 3.02 10.69
N VAL A 186 -3.72 4.12 10.83
CA VAL A 186 -2.26 4.13 10.86
C VAL A 186 -1.82 4.49 12.26
N TYR A 187 -1.04 3.61 12.86
CA TYR A 187 -0.54 3.73 14.22
C TYR A 187 0.96 3.93 14.24
N ILE A 188 1.41 4.66 15.24
CA ILE A 188 2.80 4.68 15.69
C ILE A 188 2.83 4.35 17.19
N LEU A 189 3.66 3.37 17.57
CA LEU A 189 3.76 2.83 18.92
C LEU A 189 5.14 2.17 19.16
N ASP A 190 5.22 1.16 20.03
CA ASP A 190 6.42 0.33 20.26
C ASP A 190 7.64 1.11 20.80
N LYS A 191 7.36 2.08 21.68
CA LYS A 191 8.36 2.90 22.40
C LYS A 191 9.24 3.75 21.48
N GLN A 192 8.75 4.12 20.30
CA GLN A 192 9.42 5.01 19.35
C GLN A 192 9.30 6.49 19.77
N GLN A 193 9.76 6.82 20.98
CA GLN A 193 9.67 8.15 21.60
C GLN A 193 10.25 9.25 20.69
N GLY A 194 9.69 10.45 20.79
CA GLY A 194 10.16 11.65 20.08
C GLY A 194 9.30 12.02 18.87
N PRO A 195 9.78 12.96 18.03
CA PRO A 195 9.02 13.47 16.91
C PRO A 195 8.83 12.38 15.85
N PHE A 196 7.67 12.40 15.18
CA PHE A 196 7.37 11.54 14.04
C PHE A 196 6.59 12.29 12.96
N ALA A 197 6.73 11.83 11.72
CA ALA A 197 5.93 12.28 10.59
C ALA A 197 5.89 11.23 9.48
N ILE A 198 4.70 10.93 8.97
CA ILE A 198 4.51 10.15 7.74
C ILE A 198 3.50 10.87 6.87
N THR A 199 3.77 10.91 5.56
CA THR A 199 2.78 11.37 4.57
C THR A 199 2.28 10.16 3.80
N ILE A 200 0.97 9.99 3.70
CA ILE A 200 0.33 8.86 3.01
C ILE A 200 -0.53 9.42 1.89
N GLY A 201 -0.23 9.06 0.65
CA GLY A 201 -0.97 9.51 -0.52
C GLY A 201 -2.17 8.61 -0.84
N ALA A 202 -2.03 7.29 -0.63
CA ALA A 202 -3.12 6.35 -0.86
C ALA A 202 -2.88 5.03 -0.13
N ILE A 203 -3.97 4.29 0.06
CA ILE A 203 -3.93 2.87 0.39
C ILE A 203 -4.76 2.14 -0.66
N ASP A 204 -4.17 1.13 -1.29
CA ASP A 204 -4.82 0.32 -2.31
C ASP A 204 -4.72 -1.18 -2.00
N ALA A 205 -5.45 -1.98 -2.76
CA ALA A 205 -5.38 -3.44 -2.71
C ALA A 205 -4.95 -4.00 -4.06
N THR A 206 -4.22 -5.11 -4.04
CA THR A 206 -3.84 -5.89 -5.24
C THR A 206 -4.40 -7.30 -5.16
N THR A 207 -4.87 -7.83 -6.29
CA THR A 207 -5.45 -9.19 -6.42
C THR A 207 -4.55 -10.14 -7.18
#